data_AF-A0A480A647-F1
#
_entry.id   AF-A0A480A647-F1
#
_cell.length_a   1.000
_cell.length_b   1.000
_cell.length_c   1.000
_cell.angle_alpha   90.00
_cell.angle_beta   90.00
_cell.angle_gamma   90.00
#
_symmetry.space_group_name_H-M   'P 1'
#
loop_
_entity.id
_entity.type
_entity.pdbx_description
1 polymer ?
#
loop_
_entity_poly.entity_id
_entity_poly.type
_entity_poly.pdbx_seq_one_letter_code
_entity_poly.pdbx_strand_id
1 'polypeptide(L)'
;MPIPKSLYEQVRQRAQCRCEYCHYPELLSTAPLSIDHLQPQSLGGTDSPDNLALACRRCNERRYNFTTGIDPDTGKETPLFNPRQQIWSEHFIWTSDGLCIIGKTPTGRATCERLDLNDERRGEKFIQKSRQRWVESGLHPPEDDPQESE
;
A
#
# COMPACT_ATOMS: atom_id res chain seq x y z
N MET A 1 6.62 22.74 -1.11
CA MET A 1 7.89 22.73 -0.34
C MET A 1 8.28 21.28 -0.07
N PRO A 2 9.57 20.94 0.07
CA PRO A 2 9.94 19.58 0.46
C PRO A 2 9.44 19.28 1.88
N ILE A 3 8.96 18.06 2.12
CA ILE A 3 8.59 17.58 3.45
C ILE A 3 9.82 17.66 4.38
N PRO A 4 9.73 18.30 5.56
CA PRO A 4 10.84 18.35 6.51
C PRO A 4 11.31 16.95 6.90
N LYS A 5 12.62 16.77 7.10
CA LYS A 5 13.22 15.49 7.48
C LYS A 5 12.61 14.89 8.75
N SER A 6 12.32 15.72 9.76
CA SER A 6 11.69 15.27 11.01
C SER A 6 10.28 14.71 10.78
N LEU A 7 9.50 15.36 9.91
CA LEU A 7 8.15 14.90 9.55
C LEU A 7 8.21 13.60 8.74
N TYR A 8 9.19 13.49 7.83
CA TYR A 8 9.45 12.24 7.12
C TYR A 8 9.76 11.08 8.08
N GLU A 9 10.68 11.29 9.03
CA GLU A 9 11.06 10.28 10.02
C GLU A 9 9.86 9.87 10.90
N GLN A 10 9.02 10.83 11.30
CA GLN A 10 7.80 10.57 12.05
C GLN A 10 6.84 9.65 11.29
N VAL A 11 6.55 9.96 10.02
CA VAL A 11 5.67 9.14 9.16
C VAL A 11 6.29 7.75 8.94
N ARG A 12 7.60 7.69 8.69
CA ARG A 12 8.33 6.44 8.45
C ARG A 12 8.32 5.50 9.65
N GLN A 13 8.56 6.01 10.86
CA GLN A 13 8.54 5.22 12.09
C GLN A 13 7.12 4.71 12.40
N ARG A 14 6.13 5.58 12.27
CA ARG A 14 4.70 5.23 12.45
C ARG A 14 4.25 4.14 11.49
N ALA A 15 4.76 4.15 10.26
CA ALA A 15 4.52 3.12 9.25
C ALA A 15 5.37 1.85 9.44
N GLN A 16 6.10 1.70 10.55
CA GLN A 16 6.99 0.56 10.82
C GLN A 16 7.97 0.27 9.67
N CYS A 17 8.44 1.31 8.99
CA CYS A 17 9.33 1.22 7.83
C CYS A 17 8.78 0.32 6.70
N ARG A 18 7.47 0.29 6.48
CA ARG A 18 6.80 -0.40 5.36
C ARG A 18 5.83 0.53 4.63
N CYS A 19 5.59 0.24 3.36
CA CYS A 19 4.55 0.92 2.59
C CYS A 19 3.19 0.70 3.26
N GLU A 20 2.45 1.76 3.58
CA GLU A 20 1.17 1.67 4.31
C GLU A 20 0.01 1.11 3.46
N TYR A 21 0.23 0.88 2.15
CA TYR A 21 -0.74 0.27 1.25
C TYR A 21 -0.49 -1.22 1.01
N CYS A 22 0.73 -1.56 0.61
CA CYS A 22 1.08 -2.91 0.18
C CYS A 22 2.00 -3.66 1.15
N HIS A 23 2.33 -3.02 2.28
CA HIS A 23 3.20 -3.53 3.32
C HIS A 23 4.59 -4.00 2.83
N TYR A 24 5.03 -3.48 1.68
CA TYR A 24 6.39 -3.64 1.18
C TYR A 24 7.38 -3.04 2.20
N PRO A 25 8.31 -3.85 2.77
CA PRO A 25 9.26 -3.36 3.75
C PRO A 25 10.34 -2.53 3.05
N GLU A 26 10.65 -1.37 3.63
CA GLU A 26 11.67 -0.47 3.07
C GLU A 26 13.06 -1.09 3.06
N LEU A 27 13.36 -2.04 3.95
CA LEU A 27 14.63 -2.79 3.96
C LEU A 27 14.91 -3.49 2.61
N LEU A 28 13.86 -3.86 1.88
CA LEU A 28 13.97 -4.48 0.55
C LEU A 28 14.09 -3.47 -0.59
N SER A 29 14.08 -2.17 -0.28
CA SER A 29 14.14 -1.07 -1.24
C SER A 29 15.56 -0.59 -1.45
N THR A 30 15.87 -0.22 -2.69
CA THR A 30 17.16 0.40 -3.04
C THR A 30 17.18 1.91 -2.73
N ALA A 31 16.06 2.48 -2.28
CA ALA A 31 15.92 3.88 -1.90
C ALA A 31 14.85 4.04 -0.79
N PRO A 32 14.92 5.10 0.02
CA PRO A 32 13.87 5.39 1.00
C PRO A 32 12.49 5.48 0.34
N LEU A 33 11.45 5.02 1.03
CA LEU A 33 10.08 5.14 0.54
C LEU A 33 9.65 6.61 0.53
N SER A 34 8.69 6.93 -0.33
CA SER A 34 8.20 8.30 -0.53
C SER A 34 7.06 8.63 0.43
N ILE A 35 6.82 9.93 0.61
CA ILE A 35 5.60 10.41 1.27
C ILE A 35 4.52 10.56 0.21
N ASP A 36 3.35 10.01 0.49
CA ASP A 36 2.12 10.20 -0.27
C ASP A 36 1.13 11.03 0.55
N HIS A 37 0.32 11.84 -0.13
CA HIS A 37 -0.72 12.68 0.44
C HIS A 37 -2.09 12.02 0.21
N LEU A 38 -2.78 11.71 1.30
CA LEU A 38 -4.06 10.99 1.29
C LEU A 38 -5.17 11.83 0.65
N GLN A 39 -5.27 13.10 1.02
CA GLN A 39 -5.82 14.14 0.17
C GLN A 39 -4.66 14.72 -0.63
N PRO A 40 -4.60 14.55 -1.96
CA PRO A 40 -3.51 15.09 -2.77
C PRO A 40 -3.41 16.61 -2.66
N GLN A 41 -2.19 17.16 -2.70
CA GLN A 41 -1.97 18.61 -2.68
C GLN A 41 -2.66 19.31 -3.87
N SER A 42 -2.70 18.66 -5.05
CA SER A 42 -3.44 19.17 -6.22
C SER A 42 -4.94 19.31 -6.00
N LEU A 43 -5.47 18.67 -4.95
CA LEU A 43 -6.87 18.71 -4.53
C LEU A 43 -7.02 19.39 -3.15
N GLY A 44 -6.07 20.24 -2.75
CA GLY A 44 -6.13 21.02 -1.51
C GLY A 44 -5.62 20.31 -0.25
N GLY A 45 -4.94 19.17 -0.40
CA GLY A 45 -4.31 18.46 0.71
C GLY A 45 -3.18 19.23 1.40
N THR A 46 -2.96 18.95 2.68
CA THR A 46 -1.93 19.61 3.51
C THR A 46 -0.77 18.67 3.82
N ASP A 47 0.34 19.22 4.29
CA ASP A 47 1.48 18.44 4.82
C ASP A 47 1.26 18.00 6.28
N SER A 48 0.01 17.99 6.77
CA SER A 48 -0.30 17.51 8.12
C SER A 48 0.06 16.03 8.25
N PRO A 49 0.65 15.56 9.37
CA PRO A 49 0.94 14.14 9.60
C PRO A 49 -0.26 13.21 9.37
N ASP A 50 -1.48 13.70 9.63
CA ASP A 50 -2.75 12.97 9.44
C ASP A 50 -3.22 12.89 7.98
N ASN A 51 -2.52 13.58 7.07
CA ASN A 51 -2.73 13.51 5.63
C ASN A 51 -1.58 12.78 4.90
N LEU A 52 -0.55 12.34 5.62
CA LEU A 52 0.63 11.70 5.03
C LEU A 52 0.61 10.20 5.24
N ALA A 53 1.08 9.45 4.24
CA ALA A 53 1.38 8.02 4.32
C ALA A 53 2.77 7.71 3.76
N LEU A 54 3.45 6.71 4.33
CA LEU A 54 4.66 6.15 3.74
C LEU A 54 4.28 5.22 2.58
N ALA A 55 4.79 5.48 1.38
CA ALA A 55 4.40 4.75 0.18
C ALA A 55 5.63 4.30 -0.61
N CYS A 56 5.64 3.03 -1.05
CA CYS A 56 6.62 2.60 -2.03
C CYS A 56 6.37 3.30 -3.38
N ARG A 57 7.43 3.43 -4.19
CA ARG A 57 7.36 4.10 -5.48
C ARG A 57 6.19 3.63 -6.35
N ARG A 58 5.95 2.32 -6.42
CA ARG A 58 4.84 1.73 -7.21
C ARG A 58 3.47 2.17 -6.70
N CYS A 59 3.24 2.12 -5.38
CA CYS A 59 1.95 2.51 -4.83
C CYS A 59 1.72 4.01 -4.99
N ASN A 60 2.75 4.82 -4.69
CA ASN A 60 2.67 6.27 -4.83
C ASN A 60 2.39 6.71 -6.27
N GLU A 61 3.13 6.19 -7.25
CA GLU A 61 2.95 6.52 -8.67
C GLU A 61 1.57 6.09 -9.21
N ARG A 62 1.03 4.95 -8.75
CA ARG A 62 -0.26 4.43 -9.21
C ARG A 62 -1.45 5.09 -8.51
N ARG A 63 -1.28 5.46 -7.24
CA ARG A 63 -2.28 6.23 -6.50
C ARG A 63 -2.34 7.65 -7.02
N TYR A 64 -1.19 8.26 -7.34
CA TYR A 64 -1.07 9.59 -7.93
C TYR A 64 -1.94 10.62 -7.18
N ASN A 65 -2.91 11.24 -7.83
CA ASN A 65 -3.86 12.16 -7.21
C ASN A 65 -5.27 11.55 -7.04
N PHE A 66 -5.40 10.23 -7.14
CA PHE A 66 -6.69 9.56 -6.99
C PHE A 66 -7.01 9.31 -5.52
N THR A 67 -8.24 9.63 -5.13
CA THR A 67 -8.80 9.33 -3.80
C THR A 67 -9.82 8.20 -3.83
N THR A 68 -10.25 7.78 -5.02
CA THR A 68 -11.22 6.71 -5.28
C THR A 68 -10.66 5.66 -6.25
N GLY A 69 -11.24 4.47 -6.22
CA GLY A 69 -10.99 3.34 -7.11
C GLY A 69 -12.32 2.76 -7.61
N ILE A 70 -12.29 1.95 -8.67
CA ILE A 70 -13.46 1.13 -9.04
C ILE A 70 -13.35 -0.19 -8.31
N ASP A 71 -14.38 -0.56 -7.55
CA ASP A 71 -14.48 -1.91 -6.98
C ASP A 71 -14.78 -2.90 -8.11
N PRO A 72 -13.87 -3.85 -8.43
CA PRO A 72 -14.04 -4.77 -9.55
C PRO A 72 -15.29 -5.66 -9.43
N ASP A 73 -15.75 -5.95 -8.21
CA ASP A 73 -16.89 -6.85 -8.00
C ASP A 73 -18.23 -6.15 -8.26
N THR A 74 -18.32 -4.85 -7.94
CA THR A 74 -19.58 -4.10 -7.98
C THR A 74 -19.62 -3.05 -9.10
N GLY A 75 -18.48 -2.73 -9.70
CA GLY A 75 -18.33 -1.65 -10.68
C GLY A 75 -18.50 -0.25 -10.11
N LYS A 76 -18.64 -0.11 -8.78
CA LYS A 76 -18.89 1.18 -8.12
C LYS A 76 -17.59 1.89 -7.79
N GLU A 77 -17.60 3.21 -7.97
CA GLU A 77 -16.56 4.06 -7.44
C GLU A 77 -16.59 4.06 -5.91
N THR A 78 -15.46 3.74 -5.29
CA THR A 78 -15.29 3.54 -3.85
C THR A 78 -14.05 4.28 -3.37
N PRO A 79 -14.04 4.88 -2.16
CA PRO A 79 -12.83 5.47 -1.59
C PRO A 79 -11.68 4.46 -1.52
N LEU A 80 -10.46 4.91 -1.86
CA LEU A 80 -9.25 4.13 -1.64
C LEU A 80 -8.93 4.04 -0.14
N PHE A 81 -8.16 3.01 0.22
CA PHE A 81 -7.76 2.76 1.59
C PHE A 81 -7.01 3.95 2.19
N ASN A 82 -7.41 4.33 3.40
CA ASN A 82 -6.80 5.39 4.18
C ASN A 82 -6.22 4.84 5.50
N PRO A 83 -4.88 4.68 5.61
CA PRO A 83 -4.24 4.14 6.80
C PRO A 83 -4.34 5.03 8.05
N ARG A 84 -4.87 6.26 7.93
CA ARG A 84 -5.12 7.15 9.06
C ARG A 84 -6.51 6.95 9.66
N GLN A 85 -7.42 6.30 8.92
CA GLN A 85 -8.83 6.12 9.30
C GLN A 85 -9.26 4.66 9.36
N GLN A 86 -8.47 3.74 8.78
CA GLN A 86 -8.85 2.35 8.57
C GLN A 86 -7.73 1.41 9.03
N ILE A 87 -8.12 0.21 9.48
CA ILE A 87 -7.19 -0.84 9.90
C ILE A 87 -6.90 -1.74 8.69
N TRP A 88 -5.62 -1.95 8.36
CA TRP A 88 -5.22 -2.72 7.18
C TRP A 88 -5.83 -4.13 7.17
N SER A 89 -5.77 -4.83 8.31
CA SER A 89 -6.29 -6.18 8.48
C SER A 89 -7.81 -6.30 8.43
N GLU A 90 -8.57 -5.20 8.42
CA GLU A 90 -10.02 -5.25 8.15
C GLU A 90 -10.31 -5.24 6.64
N HIS A 91 -9.44 -4.60 5.86
CA HIS A 91 -9.62 -4.41 4.42
C HIS A 91 -8.86 -5.42 3.57
N PHE A 92 -7.79 -6.00 4.10
CA PHE A 92 -6.88 -6.85 3.35
C PHE A 92 -6.51 -8.13 4.11
N ILE A 93 -6.05 -9.11 3.35
CA ILE A 93 -5.44 -10.35 3.82
C ILE A 93 -4.44 -10.83 2.77
N TRP A 94 -3.36 -11.46 3.20
CA TRP A 94 -2.44 -12.13 2.27
C TRP A 94 -2.97 -13.52 1.90
N THR A 95 -2.71 -13.98 0.68
CA THR A 95 -2.82 -15.40 0.34
C THR A 95 -1.93 -16.24 1.24
N SER A 96 -2.23 -17.53 1.41
CA SER A 96 -1.45 -18.46 2.24
C SER A 96 0.02 -18.57 1.80
N ASP A 97 0.31 -18.36 0.51
CA ASP A 97 1.67 -18.30 -0.05
C ASP A 97 2.38 -16.94 0.15
N GLY A 98 1.69 -15.94 0.69
CA GLY A 98 2.21 -14.58 0.91
C GLY A 98 2.46 -13.78 -0.37
N LEU A 99 2.00 -14.23 -1.54
CA LEU A 99 2.34 -13.59 -2.82
C LEU A 99 1.34 -12.49 -3.22
N CYS A 100 0.09 -12.61 -2.81
CA CYS A 100 -1.00 -11.73 -3.23
C CYS A 100 -1.72 -11.11 -2.04
N ILE A 101 -2.16 -9.86 -2.21
CA ILE A 101 -3.05 -9.16 -1.30
C ILE A 101 -4.48 -9.29 -1.83
N ILE A 102 -5.38 -9.83 -1.01
CA ILE A 102 -6.80 -9.93 -1.30
C ILE A 102 -7.54 -8.79 -0.60
N GLY A 103 -8.36 -8.05 -1.34
CA GLY A 103 -9.26 -7.06 -0.78
C GLY A 103 -10.53 -7.71 -0.24
N LYS A 104 -10.79 -7.59 1.07
CA LYS A 104 -11.95 -8.18 1.75
C LYS A 104 -13.21 -7.30 1.70
N THR A 105 -13.02 -6.02 1.41
CA THR A 105 -14.08 -5.00 1.39
C THR A 105 -14.06 -4.26 0.04
N PRO A 106 -15.14 -3.54 -0.33
CA PRO A 106 -15.14 -2.70 -1.53
C PRO A 106 -13.94 -1.74 -1.60
N THR A 107 -13.58 -1.10 -0.48
CA THR A 107 -12.38 -0.24 -0.39
C THR A 107 -11.10 -1.05 -0.62
N GLY A 108 -10.99 -2.24 -0.03
CA GLY A 108 -9.83 -3.11 -0.21
C GLY A 108 -9.66 -3.50 -1.68
N ARG A 109 -10.72 -4.02 -2.32
CA ARG A 109 -10.67 -4.43 -3.73
C ARG A 109 -10.42 -3.26 -4.68
N ALA A 110 -11.10 -2.13 -4.48
CA ALA A 110 -10.86 -0.91 -5.26
C ALA A 110 -9.41 -0.41 -5.11
N THR A 111 -8.81 -0.57 -3.93
CA THR A 111 -7.39 -0.23 -3.69
C THR A 111 -6.46 -1.22 -4.38
N CYS A 112 -6.70 -2.53 -4.25
CA CYS A 112 -5.95 -3.56 -4.96
C CYS A 112 -5.94 -3.30 -6.47
N GLU A 113 -7.10 -2.99 -7.04
CA GLU A 113 -7.26 -2.71 -8.46
C GLU A 113 -6.58 -1.40 -8.87
N ARG A 114 -6.83 -0.29 -8.14
CA ARG A 114 -6.28 1.04 -8.50
C ARG A 114 -4.76 1.10 -8.38
N LEU A 115 -4.19 0.51 -7.32
CA LEU A 115 -2.76 0.49 -7.08
C LEU A 115 -2.08 -0.74 -7.72
N ASP A 116 -2.86 -1.65 -8.29
CA ASP A 116 -2.41 -2.89 -8.92
C ASP A 116 -1.43 -3.65 -8.00
N LEU A 117 -1.88 -3.87 -6.76
CA LEU A 117 -1.04 -4.35 -5.65
C LEU A 117 -0.40 -5.71 -5.91
N ASN A 118 -0.99 -6.49 -6.82
CA ASN A 118 -0.54 -7.83 -7.20
C ASN A 118 0.13 -7.89 -8.58
N ASP A 119 0.31 -6.75 -9.26
CA ASP A 119 0.99 -6.68 -10.56
C ASP A 119 0.28 -7.46 -11.68
N GLU A 120 -1.04 -7.34 -11.71
CA GLU A 120 -1.96 -7.98 -12.66
C GLU A 120 -2.04 -7.25 -14.01
N ARG A 121 -1.67 -5.95 -14.07
CA ARG A 121 -1.74 -5.17 -15.32
C ARG A 121 -0.64 -5.51 -16.34
N ARG A 122 0.40 -6.24 -15.93
CA ARG A 122 1.53 -6.60 -16.77
C ARG A 122 1.52 -8.11 -17.01
N GLY A 123 1.95 -8.54 -18.20
CA GLY A 123 2.06 -9.97 -18.50
C GLY A 123 3.09 -10.69 -17.62
N GLU A 124 4.12 -9.98 -17.17
CA GLU A 124 5.07 -10.49 -16.18
C GLU A 124 4.71 -10.02 -14.77
N LYS A 125 4.44 -10.97 -13.87
CA LYS A 125 4.11 -10.72 -12.45
C LYS A 125 5.38 -10.50 -11.61
N PHE A 126 6.10 -9.42 -11.90
CA PHE A 126 7.40 -9.12 -11.29
C PHE A 126 7.33 -9.06 -9.75
N ILE A 127 6.25 -8.48 -9.21
CA ILE A 127 6.10 -8.40 -7.75
C ILE A 127 5.83 -9.74 -7.10
N GLN A 128 4.98 -10.58 -7.67
CA GLN A 128 4.72 -11.89 -7.11
C GLN A 128 6.00 -12.74 -7.13
N LYS A 129 6.77 -12.68 -8.23
CA LYS A 129 8.11 -13.31 -8.31
C LYS A 129 9.08 -12.77 -7.24
N SER A 130 9.04 -11.46 -6.96
CA SER A 130 9.89 -10.85 -5.93
C SER A 130 9.47 -11.29 -4.53
N ARG A 131 8.16 -11.26 -4.23
CA ARG A 131 7.58 -11.74 -2.97
C ARG A 131 7.93 -13.19 -2.70
N GLN A 132 7.91 -14.05 -3.72
CA GLN A 132 8.35 -15.45 -3.60
C GLN A 132 9.76 -15.56 -3.01
N ARG A 133 10.72 -14.75 -3.49
CA ARG A 133 12.09 -14.73 -2.96
C ARG A 133 12.17 -14.15 -1.55
N TRP A 134 11.29 -13.22 -1.21
CA TRP A 134 11.22 -12.61 0.11
C TRP A 134 10.59 -13.54 1.15
N VAL A 135 9.60 -14.35 0.73
CA VAL A 135 9.02 -15.44 1.52
C VAL A 135 10.09 -16.50 1.80
N GLU A 136 10.85 -16.92 0.78
CA GLU A 136 11.97 -17.86 0.93
C GLU A 136 13.05 -17.37 1.93
N SER A 137 13.15 -16.06 2.17
CA SER A 137 14.09 -15.45 3.11
C SER A 137 13.47 -15.05 4.45
N GLY A 138 12.17 -15.30 4.67
CA GLY A 138 11.46 -14.94 5.90
C GLY A 138 11.25 -13.43 6.10
N LEU A 139 11.37 -12.64 5.03
CA LEU A 139 11.21 -11.17 5.06
C LEU A 139 9.81 -10.73 4.62
N HIS A 140 8.96 -11.66 4.19
CA HIS A 140 7.63 -11.39 3.67
C HIS A 140 6.69 -12.58 3.86
N PRO A 141 5.38 -12.35 4.04
CA PRO A 141 4.75 -11.06 4.40
C PRO A 141 5.08 -10.66 5.86
N PRO A 142 4.72 -9.45 6.32
CA PRO A 142 4.89 -9.09 7.73
C PRO A 142 4.20 -10.07 8.67
N GLU A 143 4.85 -10.42 9.79
CA GLU A 143 4.32 -11.38 10.77
C GLU A 143 3.02 -10.91 11.42
N ASP A 144 2.79 -9.60 11.49
CA ASP A 144 1.59 -8.99 12.08
C ASP A 144 0.42 -8.88 11.09
N ASP A 145 0.61 -9.23 9.82
CA ASP A 145 -0.47 -9.22 8.84
C ASP A 145 -1.25 -10.54 8.82
N PRO A 146 -2.59 -10.48 8.65
CA PRO A 146 -3.38 -11.69 8.48
C PRO A 146 -3.07 -12.38 7.15
N GLN A 147 -3.06 -13.72 7.19
CA GLN A 147 -2.92 -14.58 6.02
C GLN A 147 -4.07 -15.59 5.99
N GLU A 148 -4.48 -16.03 4.80
CA GLU A 148 -5.41 -17.14 4.64
C GLU A 148 -4.84 -18.41 5.26
N SER A 149 -5.72 -19.25 5.83
CA SER A 149 -5.34 -20.59 6.26
C SER A 149 -5.12 -21.49 5.04
N GLU A 150 -4.16 -22.42 5.14
CA GLU A 150 -3.93 -23.47 4.14
C GLU A 150 -5.13 -24.43 3.98
#